data_AF-A0AAQ4ETZ7-F1
#
_entry.id   AF-A0AAQ4ETZ7-F1
#
_cell.length_a   1.000
_cell.length_b   1.000
_cell.length_c   1.000
_cell.angle_alpha   90.00
_cell.angle_beta   90.00
_cell.angle_gamma   90.00
#
_symmetry.space_group_name_H-M   'P 1'
#
loop_
_entity.id
_entity.type
_entity.pdbx_description
1 polymer ?
#
loop_
_entity_poly.entity_id
_entity_poly.type
_entity_poly.pdbx_seq_one_letter_code
_entity_poly.pdbx_strand_id
1 'polypeptide(L)'
;MMHLRDSIPHSTAQHPTDIHFASQDQVYDDIGEEMLLHAFEGLVALEEQYKKEKEEADQQFEQERKVQFQFVLVTDTLYSPLPPDLIPRDDPEEYFDQDRPFPRTLVAVEVQDTKNGATHHWTLAKLRQRLELMREMYHNEAELSPTSPDYNVESSITGGDPFYDRFPWFRLIGRAFVYLSNLLYPVPLVQKVAIVNEKGDVKGYLRVAVQAVIEEQSRLEAYKQDGENNNIVALSQDEEKLPEHLQIGKEFTFRVTVLQAIGISKEYADIFSQFNFLHRHDEAFSTEPLKNTVKGPPPGFFHVQNITVTVTRSFVNYLRCRPIVFEVFGHYQQHPLHRDSRDACQQQ
;
A
#
# COMPACT_ATOMS: atom_id res chain seq x y z
N MET A 1 65.33 -23.72 46.37
CA MET A 1 65.88 -24.91 45.68
C MET A 1 65.01 -25.08 44.44
N MET A 2 65.45 -25.00 43.19
CA MET A 2 66.76 -25.23 42.58
C MET A 2 67.05 -24.18 41.52
N HIS A 3 68.35 -24.03 41.26
CA HIS A 3 68.98 -23.13 40.31
C HIS A 3 68.64 -23.46 38.86
N LEU A 4 68.39 -22.43 38.05
CA LEU A 4 68.68 -22.38 36.61
C LEU A 4 68.72 -20.88 36.21
N ARG A 5 69.77 -20.20 36.67
CA ARG A 5 70.28 -18.99 36.00
C ARG A 5 71.27 -19.51 34.98
N ASP A 6 70.77 -19.85 33.80
CA ASP A 6 71.65 -20.11 32.68
C ASP A 6 72.29 -18.78 32.26
N SER A 7 73.61 -18.82 32.26
CA SER A 7 74.52 -17.72 31.99
C SER A 7 74.25 -17.16 30.59
N ILE A 8 73.64 -15.97 30.53
CA ILE A 8 73.74 -15.12 29.35
C ILE A 8 75.22 -14.71 29.26
N PRO A 9 75.98 -15.07 28.21
CA PRO A 9 77.31 -14.52 28.03
C PRO A 9 77.16 -13.01 27.89
N HIS A 10 77.73 -12.25 28.84
CA HIS A 10 77.88 -10.81 28.68
C HIS A 10 78.75 -10.57 27.44
N SER A 11 78.11 -10.24 26.31
CA SER A 11 78.80 -9.77 25.12
C SER A 11 79.46 -8.43 25.44
N THR A 12 80.77 -8.46 25.64
CA THR A 12 81.62 -7.28 25.86
C THR A 12 82.13 -6.73 24.53
N ALA A 13 81.28 -6.65 23.50
CA ALA A 13 81.62 -5.94 22.27
C ALA A 13 81.49 -4.43 22.53
N GLN A 14 82.51 -3.84 23.15
CA GLN A 14 82.55 -2.42 23.54
C GLN A 14 83.49 -1.58 22.66
N HIS A 15 84.14 -2.19 21.66
CA HIS A 15 85.13 -1.52 20.83
C HIS A 15 84.82 -1.70 19.34
N PRO A 16 84.95 -0.65 18.49
CA PRO A 16 84.61 -0.69 17.05
C PRO A 16 85.47 -1.64 16.19
N THR A 17 86.40 -2.37 16.79
CA THR A 17 87.24 -3.40 16.14
C THR A 17 86.81 -4.82 16.49
N ASP A 18 85.79 -4.99 17.34
CA ASP A 18 85.25 -6.30 17.68
C ASP A 18 84.37 -6.83 16.53
N ILE A 19 84.53 -8.10 16.20
CA ILE A 19 83.83 -8.78 15.10
C ILE A 19 82.32 -8.83 15.36
N HIS A 20 81.91 -8.77 16.64
CA HIS A 20 80.52 -8.74 17.07
C HIS A 20 80.02 -7.35 17.50
N PHE A 21 80.77 -6.27 17.22
CA PHE A 21 80.33 -4.89 17.50
C PHE A 21 79.31 -4.43 16.46
N ALA A 22 78.05 -4.30 16.86
CA ALA A 22 77.04 -3.62 16.06
C ALA A 22 77.18 -2.10 16.26
N SER A 23 77.42 -1.35 15.20
CA SER A 23 77.47 0.11 15.28
C SER A 23 76.07 0.67 15.58
N GLN A 24 76.02 1.82 16.24
CA GLN A 24 74.76 2.48 16.54
C GLN A 24 73.94 2.76 15.26
N ASP A 25 74.61 3.09 14.15
CA ASP A 25 73.98 3.30 12.85
C ASP A 25 73.35 2.01 12.32
N GLN A 26 74.06 0.88 12.41
CA GLN A 26 73.55 -0.41 11.96
C GLN A 26 72.38 -0.91 12.81
N VAL A 27 72.40 -0.65 14.12
CA VAL A 27 71.26 -0.92 15.02
C VAL A 27 70.08 -0.02 14.71
N TYR A 28 70.29 1.25 14.36
CA TYR A 28 69.21 2.16 13.96
C TYR A 28 68.63 1.82 12.59
N ASP A 29 69.45 1.38 11.65
CA ASP A 29 69.01 0.91 10.34
C ASP A 29 68.17 -0.37 10.50
N ASP A 30 68.68 -1.38 11.22
CA ASP A 30 67.97 -2.65 11.40
C ASP A 30 66.68 -2.50 12.23
N ILE A 31 66.72 -1.80 13.38
CA ILE A 31 65.53 -1.60 14.23
C ILE A 31 64.55 -0.61 13.58
N GLY A 32 65.05 0.39 12.85
CA GLY A 32 64.23 1.35 12.13
C GLY A 32 63.42 0.68 11.03
N GLU A 33 64.05 -0.22 10.26
CA GLU A 33 63.36 -1.01 9.24
C GLU A 33 62.33 -1.96 9.84
N GLU A 34 62.65 -2.68 10.93
CA GLU A 34 61.69 -3.56 11.61
C GLU A 34 60.52 -2.80 12.23
N MET A 35 60.76 -1.64 12.86
CA MET A 35 59.70 -0.81 13.42
C MET A 35 58.80 -0.22 12.33
N LEU A 36 59.37 0.20 11.20
CA LEU A 36 58.59 0.67 10.06
C LEU A 36 57.75 -0.46 9.47
N LEU A 37 58.32 -1.65 9.30
CA LEU A 37 57.60 -2.82 8.80
C LEU A 37 56.42 -3.17 9.71
N HIS A 38 56.63 -3.22 11.03
CA HIS A 38 55.55 -3.48 11.99
C HIS A 38 54.50 -2.36 12.02
N ALA A 39 54.89 -1.10 11.80
CA ALA A 39 53.95 0.01 11.66
C ALA A 39 53.13 -0.08 10.37
N PHE A 40 53.74 -0.50 9.26
CA PHE A 40 53.03 -0.76 8.00
C PHE A 40 52.08 -1.95 8.13
N GLU A 41 52.52 -3.05 8.72
CA GLU A 41 51.66 -4.21 9.02
C GLU A 41 50.48 -3.81 9.93
N GLY A 42 50.74 -2.96 10.94
CA GLY A 42 49.72 -2.41 11.82
C GLY A 42 48.72 -1.51 11.08
N LEU A 43 49.17 -0.67 10.15
CA LEU A 43 48.28 0.16 9.32
C LEU A 43 47.41 -0.68 8.38
N VAL A 44 48.00 -1.69 7.73
CA VAL A 44 47.25 -2.62 6.87
C VAL A 44 46.20 -3.39 7.68
N ALA A 45 46.56 -3.90 8.85
CA ALA A 45 45.62 -4.57 9.74
C ALA A 45 44.48 -3.63 10.20
N LEU A 46 44.80 -2.37 10.48
CA LEU A 46 43.81 -1.36 10.85
C LEU A 46 42.85 -1.03 9.68
N GLU A 47 43.37 -0.90 8.46
CA GLU A 47 42.56 -0.71 7.26
C GLU A 47 41.64 -1.90 6.99
N GLU A 48 42.13 -3.12 7.14
CA GLU A 48 41.33 -4.35 7.03
C GLU A 48 40.24 -4.42 8.09
N GLN A 49 40.56 -4.06 9.34
CA GLN A 49 39.58 -3.99 10.43
C GLN A 49 38.50 -2.93 10.13
N TYR A 50 38.89 -1.74 9.70
CA TYR A 50 37.94 -0.67 9.36
C TYR A 50 37.01 -1.08 8.21
N LYS A 51 37.55 -1.74 7.18
CA LYS A 51 36.75 -2.26 6.07
C LYS A 51 35.75 -3.31 6.54
N LYS A 52 36.19 -4.22 7.42
CA LYS A 52 35.33 -5.27 7.98
C LYS A 52 34.22 -4.68 8.86
N GLU A 53 34.54 -3.76 9.76
CA GLU A 53 33.56 -3.07 10.60
C GLU A 53 32.55 -2.29 9.75
N LYS A 54 33.00 -1.64 8.67
CA LYS A 54 32.11 -0.97 7.72
C LYS A 54 31.18 -1.95 6.99
N GLU A 55 31.70 -3.07 6.49
CA GLU A 55 30.88 -4.10 5.85
C GLU A 55 29.88 -4.73 6.82
N GLU A 56 30.26 -4.95 8.08
CA GLU A 56 29.38 -5.43 9.14
C GLU A 56 28.29 -4.39 9.47
N ALA A 57 28.63 -3.11 9.55
CA ALA A 57 27.68 -2.02 9.75
C ALA A 57 26.70 -1.88 8.58
N ASP A 58 27.18 -1.97 7.34
CA ASP A 58 26.33 -1.94 6.14
C ASP A 58 25.38 -3.14 6.10
N GLN A 59 25.86 -4.35 6.44
CA GLN A 59 25.03 -5.55 6.53
C GLN A 59 24.01 -5.48 7.68
N GLN A 60 24.42 -4.96 8.84
CA GLN A 60 23.52 -4.77 9.97
C GLN A 60 22.45 -3.74 9.63
N PHE A 61 22.83 -2.63 9.01
CA PHE A 61 21.89 -1.62 8.51
C PHE A 61 20.90 -2.25 7.53
N GLU A 62 21.38 -3.04 6.55
CA GLU A 62 20.52 -3.72 5.58
C GLU A 62 19.55 -4.73 6.24
N GLN A 63 19.98 -5.42 7.31
CA GLN A 63 19.10 -6.28 8.12
C GLN A 63 18.08 -5.48 8.93
N GLU A 64 18.44 -4.28 9.37
CA GLU A 64 17.55 -3.34 10.06
C GLU A 64 16.58 -2.62 9.11
N ARG A 65 16.86 -2.60 7.79
CA ARG A 65 15.95 -2.05 6.78
C ARG A 65 14.70 -2.91 6.68
N LYS A 66 13.67 -2.50 7.42
CA LYS A 66 12.34 -3.10 7.40
C LYS A 66 11.46 -2.58 6.25
N VAL A 67 12.03 -1.84 5.31
CA VAL A 67 11.32 -1.26 4.16
C VAL A 67 12.11 -1.49 2.88
N GLN A 68 11.46 -2.10 1.88
CA GLN A 68 12.00 -2.34 0.55
C GLN A 68 11.30 -1.45 -0.48
N PHE A 69 12.06 -0.98 -1.48
CA PHE A 69 11.55 -0.11 -2.55
C PHE A 69 11.77 -0.78 -3.90
N GLN A 70 10.73 -0.86 -4.72
CA GLN A 70 10.79 -1.43 -6.05
C GLN A 70 10.02 -0.57 -7.06
N PHE A 71 10.60 -0.33 -8.24
CA PHE A 71 9.86 0.31 -9.32
C PHE A 71 8.94 -0.70 -10.00
N VAL A 72 7.66 -0.37 -10.10
CA VAL A 72 6.62 -1.22 -10.67
C VAL A 72 5.78 -0.46 -11.69
N LEU A 73 5.24 -1.20 -12.66
CA LEU A 73 4.26 -0.67 -13.60
C LEU A 73 2.86 -1.02 -13.07
N VAL A 74 2.09 0.01 -12.70
CA VAL A 74 0.72 -0.15 -12.20
C VAL A 74 -0.23 0.19 -13.34
N THR A 75 -1.10 -0.76 -13.68
CA THR A 75 -2.10 -0.61 -14.74
C THR A 75 -3.47 -0.37 -14.12
N ASP A 76 -4.16 0.66 -14.59
CA ASP A 76 -5.52 0.99 -14.19
C ASP A 76 -6.48 -0.06 -14.72
N THR A 77 -6.98 -0.92 -13.83
CA THR A 77 -7.94 -1.96 -14.18
C THR A 77 -9.10 -1.92 -13.19
N LEU A 78 -10.25 -2.51 -13.56
CA LEU A 78 -11.40 -2.58 -12.64
C LEU A 78 -11.05 -3.26 -11.31
N TYR A 79 -10.15 -4.24 -11.34
CA TYR A 79 -9.73 -5.03 -10.17
C TYR A 79 -8.58 -4.38 -9.38
N SER A 80 -7.76 -3.57 -10.06
CA SER A 80 -6.64 -2.82 -9.50
C SER A 80 -6.65 -1.39 -10.09
N PRO A 81 -7.58 -0.52 -9.67
CA PRO A 81 -7.64 0.85 -10.13
C PRO A 81 -6.46 1.64 -9.55
N LEU A 82 -6.00 2.63 -10.29
CA LEU A 82 -4.90 3.49 -9.83
C LEU A 82 -5.36 4.32 -8.61
N PRO A 83 -4.55 4.35 -7.52
CA PRO A 83 -4.77 5.26 -6.41
C PRO A 83 -4.92 6.72 -6.87
N PRO A 84 -5.79 7.53 -6.24
CA PRO A 84 -6.01 8.92 -6.63
C PRO A 84 -4.74 9.76 -6.72
N ASP A 85 -3.75 9.48 -5.86
CA ASP A 85 -2.46 10.15 -5.83
C ASP A 85 -1.59 9.83 -7.07
N LEU A 86 -1.80 8.65 -7.68
CA LEU A 86 -1.11 8.21 -8.88
C LEU A 86 -1.80 8.71 -10.16
N ILE A 87 -3.03 9.19 -10.08
CA ILE A 87 -3.75 9.76 -11.23
C ILE A 87 -3.25 11.19 -11.45
N PRO A 88 -2.61 11.51 -12.58
CA PRO A 88 -2.23 12.89 -12.91
C PRO A 88 -3.47 13.77 -12.98
N ARG A 89 -3.58 14.75 -12.07
CA ARG A 89 -4.73 15.65 -11.97
C ARG A 89 -4.65 16.87 -12.89
N ASP A 90 -3.46 17.16 -13.43
CA ASP A 90 -3.13 18.48 -13.97
C ASP A 90 -2.83 18.51 -15.48
N ASP A 91 -3.14 17.45 -16.23
CA ASP A 91 -2.84 17.42 -17.68
C ASP A 91 -4.09 17.73 -18.53
N PRO A 92 -4.27 18.98 -19.01
CA PRO A 92 -5.46 19.38 -19.76
C PRO A 92 -5.62 18.69 -21.12
N GLU A 93 -4.58 18.02 -21.63
CA GLU A 93 -4.66 17.19 -22.85
C GLU A 93 -5.40 15.86 -22.63
N GLU A 94 -5.61 15.40 -21.38
CA GLU A 94 -6.21 14.10 -21.07
C GLU A 94 -7.75 14.07 -21.00
N TYR A 95 -8.43 15.23 -21.02
CA TYR A 95 -9.89 15.26 -21.11
C TYR A 95 -10.41 14.63 -22.42
N PHE A 96 -9.55 14.48 -23.43
CA PHE A 96 -9.85 13.84 -24.71
C PHE A 96 -9.49 12.33 -24.77
N ASP A 97 -8.97 11.74 -23.69
CA ASP A 97 -8.47 10.35 -23.67
C ASP A 97 -9.51 9.32 -23.16
N GLN A 98 -10.81 9.62 -23.29
CA GLN A 98 -11.90 8.68 -22.95
C GLN A 98 -12.01 7.50 -23.95
N ASP A 99 -11.34 7.59 -25.11
CA ASP A 99 -11.37 6.59 -26.18
C ASP A 99 -10.08 5.74 -26.26
N ARG A 100 -9.22 5.76 -25.24
CA ARG A 100 -7.99 4.94 -25.24
C ARG A 100 -8.33 3.44 -25.35
N PRO A 101 -7.77 2.70 -26.33
CA PRO A 101 -8.08 1.28 -26.53
C PRO A 101 -7.42 0.34 -25.52
N PHE A 102 -6.54 0.85 -24.65
CA PHE A 102 -5.83 0.07 -23.63
C PHE A 102 -5.85 0.79 -22.27
N PRO A 103 -5.86 0.04 -21.16
CA PRO A 103 -5.85 0.62 -19.82
C PRO A 103 -4.57 1.43 -19.56
N ARG A 104 -4.70 2.50 -18.77
CA ARG A 104 -3.59 3.40 -18.45
C ARG A 104 -2.56 2.68 -17.59
N THR A 105 -1.28 2.76 -17.95
CA THR A 105 -0.18 2.17 -17.17
C THR A 105 0.78 3.26 -16.73
N LEU A 106 1.13 3.30 -15.45
CA LEU A 106 2.02 4.31 -14.85
C LEU A 106 3.16 3.65 -14.07
N VAL A 107 4.28 4.34 -13.98
CA VAL A 107 5.40 3.94 -13.11
C VAL A 107 5.08 4.40 -11.68
N ALA A 108 5.08 3.46 -10.74
CA ALA A 108 4.99 3.73 -9.32
C ALA A 108 6.16 3.09 -8.57
N VAL A 109 6.36 3.51 -7.33
CA VAL A 109 7.31 2.91 -6.40
C VAL A 109 6.51 2.07 -5.42
N GLU A 110 6.66 0.76 -5.49
CA GLU A 110 6.17 -0.17 -4.48
C GLU A 110 7.08 -0.09 -3.25
N VAL A 111 6.49 0.27 -2.11
CA VAL A 111 7.15 0.34 -0.81
C VAL A 111 6.60 -0.79 0.05
N GLN A 112 7.42 -1.81 0.26
CA GLN A 112 7.07 -2.97 1.05
C GLN A 112 7.64 -2.84 2.45
N ASP A 113 6.76 -2.64 3.42
CA ASP A 113 7.06 -2.63 4.84
C ASP A 113 7.02 -4.07 5.36
N THR A 114 8.19 -4.66 5.58
CA THR A 114 8.34 -6.03 6.09
C THR A 114 7.99 -6.14 7.58
N LYS A 115 8.02 -5.04 8.33
CA LYS A 115 7.59 -4.99 9.73
C LYS A 115 6.08 -5.11 9.84
N ASN A 116 5.35 -4.38 8.99
CA ASN A 116 3.90 -4.26 9.09
C ASN A 116 3.13 -5.12 8.05
N GLY A 117 3.83 -5.76 7.12
CA GLY A 117 3.22 -6.51 6.02
C GLY A 117 2.34 -5.63 5.12
N ALA A 118 2.74 -4.37 4.97
CA ALA A 118 2.03 -3.37 4.16
C ALA A 118 2.80 -3.11 2.87
N THR A 119 2.05 -2.93 1.79
CA THR A 119 2.59 -2.55 0.49
C THR A 119 1.91 -1.26 0.09
N HIS A 120 2.70 -0.23 -0.18
CA HIS A 120 2.23 1.08 -0.62
C HIS A 120 2.74 1.36 -2.03
N HIS A 121 1.93 2.07 -2.82
CA HIS A 121 2.36 2.56 -4.13
C HIS A 121 2.52 4.08 -4.05
N TRP A 122 3.73 4.57 -4.31
CA TRP A 122 4.05 5.99 -4.29
C TRP A 122 4.31 6.52 -5.69
N THR A 123 3.94 7.79 -5.92
CA THR A 123 4.41 8.52 -7.10
C THR A 123 5.91 8.74 -7.00
N LEU A 124 6.57 8.92 -8.14
CA LEU A 124 7.98 9.36 -8.18
C LEU A 124 8.16 10.69 -7.44
N ALA A 125 7.17 11.59 -7.50
CA ALA A 125 7.20 12.85 -6.77
C ALA A 125 7.18 12.65 -5.25
N LYS A 126 6.30 11.76 -4.75
CA LYS A 126 6.25 11.40 -3.33
C LYS A 126 7.55 10.75 -2.85
N LEU A 127 8.13 9.84 -3.63
CA LEU A 127 9.44 9.27 -3.29
C LEU A 127 10.53 10.35 -3.20
N ARG A 128 10.60 11.27 -4.17
CA ARG A 128 11.60 12.37 -4.16
C ARG A 128 11.47 13.24 -2.92
N GLN A 129 10.25 13.61 -2.54
CA GLN A 129 10.01 14.37 -1.31
C GLN A 129 10.44 13.58 -0.07
N ARG A 130 10.07 12.29 0.01
CA ARG A 130 10.44 11.43 1.15
C ARG A 130 11.95 11.23 1.24
N LEU A 131 12.66 11.08 0.12
CA LEU A 131 14.12 10.97 0.09
C LEU A 131 14.81 12.21 0.65
N GLU A 132 14.24 13.40 0.42
CA GLU A 132 14.77 14.64 1.01
C GLU A 132 14.62 14.62 2.54
N LEU A 133 13.43 14.26 3.04
CA LEU A 133 13.20 14.11 4.48
C LEU A 133 14.10 13.04 5.12
N MET A 134 14.33 11.92 4.43
CA MET A 134 15.27 10.88 4.88
C MET A 134 16.71 11.44 4.95
N ARG A 135 17.13 12.20 3.93
CA ARG A 135 18.45 12.83 3.89
C ARG A 135 18.63 13.83 5.03
N GLU A 136 17.62 14.66 5.30
CA GLU A 136 17.61 15.60 6.42
C GLU A 136 17.70 14.88 7.77
N MET A 137 17.02 13.74 7.93
CA MET A 137 17.10 12.91 9.14
C MET A 137 18.54 12.42 9.39
N TYR A 138 19.18 11.83 8.38
CA TYR A 138 20.57 11.36 8.52
C TYR A 138 21.58 12.49 8.73
N HIS A 139 21.36 13.64 8.10
CA HIS A 139 22.24 14.79 8.26
C HIS A 139 22.14 15.40 9.67
N ASN A 140 20.93 15.56 10.20
CA ASN A 140 20.71 16.05 11.56
C ASN A 140 21.23 15.07 12.61
N GLU A 141 21.04 13.76 12.42
CA GLU A 141 21.55 12.73 13.34
C GLU A 141 23.10 12.68 13.34
N ALA A 142 23.74 12.95 12.20
CA ALA A 142 25.20 13.03 12.10
C ALA A 142 25.81 14.29 12.75
N GLU A 143 25.05 15.38 12.88
CA GLU A 143 25.52 16.65 13.47
C GLU A 143 25.16 16.82 14.96
N LEU A 144 24.26 15.99 15.50
CA LEU A 144 23.85 16.02 16.91
C LEU A 144 24.76 15.14 17.78
N SER A 145 25.60 15.77 18.59
CA SER A 145 26.33 15.08 19.66
C SER A 145 25.33 14.44 20.65
N PRO A 146 25.57 13.22 21.16
CA PRO A 146 24.68 12.51 22.11
C PRO A 146 24.48 13.21 23.47
N THR A 147 25.06 14.41 23.65
CA THR A 147 25.01 15.25 24.85
C THR A 147 24.20 16.54 24.68
N SER A 148 23.52 16.75 23.54
CA SER A 148 22.75 17.96 23.27
C SER A 148 21.39 17.95 23.99
N PRO A 149 21.00 19.00 24.75
CA PRO A 149 19.75 19.00 25.53
C PRO A 149 18.49 19.35 24.73
N ASP A 150 18.61 19.72 23.45
CA ASP A 150 17.50 20.16 22.63
C ASP A 150 17.13 19.09 21.58
N TYR A 151 16.59 17.96 22.04
CA TYR A 151 15.84 17.07 21.17
C TYR A 151 14.52 17.76 20.86
N ASN A 152 14.45 18.54 19.78
CA ASN A 152 13.23 19.26 19.42
C ASN A 152 12.12 18.24 19.10
N VAL A 153 11.25 17.98 20.10
CA VAL A 153 10.05 17.14 20.05
C VAL A 153 8.97 17.84 19.23
N GLU A 154 9.29 18.25 18.00
CA GLU A 154 8.33 18.87 17.08
C GLU A 154 8.01 17.94 15.90
N SER A 155 8.89 16.97 15.63
CA SER A 155 8.67 15.88 14.67
C SER A 155 7.50 14.96 15.06
N SER A 156 7.17 14.85 16.35
CA SER A 156 6.10 13.97 16.84
C SER A 156 4.68 14.52 16.65
N ILE A 157 4.51 15.83 16.41
CA ILE A 157 3.19 16.47 16.33
C ILE A 157 2.68 16.68 14.90
N THR A 158 3.54 16.72 13.87
CA THR A 158 3.09 16.82 12.47
C THR A 158 3.83 15.98 11.43
N GLY A 159 5.01 15.44 11.72
CA GLY A 159 5.87 14.76 10.73
C GLY A 159 6.20 13.32 11.10
N GLY A 160 5.31 12.38 10.76
CA GLY A 160 5.56 10.94 10.95
C GLY A 160 6.86 10.47 10.27
N ASP A 161 7.35 9.31 10.69
CA ASP A 161 8.57 8.67 10.18
C ASP A 161 8.66 8.75 8.63
N PRO A 162 9.74 9.31 8.05
CA PRO A 162 9.86 9.53 6.61
C PRO A 162 9.85 8.21 5.81
N PHE A 163 10.18 7.09 6.45
CA PHE A 163 10.22 5.76 5.83
C PHE A 163 8.86 5.08 5.77
N TYR A 164 7.87 5.51 6.58
CA TYR A 164 6.56 4.88 6.65
C TYR A 164 5.42 5.85 6.32
N ASP A 165 4.39 5.35 5.66
CA ASP A 165 3.09 6.03 5.67
C ASP A 165 2.40 5.75 7.01
N ARG A 166 1.60 6.71 7.50
CA ARG A 166 0.76 6.47 8.67
C ARG A 166 -0.16 5.28 8.38
N PHE A 167 -0.09 4.27 9.24
CA PHE A 167 -0.83 3.03 9.06
C PHE A 167 -2.34 3.34 9.07
N PRO A 168 -3.08 3.08 7.97
CA PRO A 168 -4.50 3.40 7.93
C PRO A 168 -5.25 2.47 8.87
N TRP A 169 -6.19 3.05 9.63
CA TRP A 169 -7.01 2.30 10.59
C TRP A 169 -7.81 1.17 9.89
N PHE A 170 -8.15 1.34 8.61
CA PHE A 170 -8.86 0.34 7.83
C PHE A 170 -8.09 -0.02 6.56
N ARG A 171 -8.05 -1.31 6.25
CA ARG A 171 -7.39 -1.84 5.05
C ARG A 171 -8.42 -2.36 4.07
N LEU A 172 -8.17 -2.14 2.78
CA LEU A 172 -8.97 -2.73 1.72
C LEU A 172 -8.84 -4.26 1.77
N ILE A 173 -9.96 -4.94 1.99
CA ILE A 173 -10.07 -6.41 1.92
C ILE A 173 -10.19 -6.85 0.47
N GLY A 174 -10.99 -6.13 -0.31
CA GLY A 174 -11.19 -6.38 -1.73
C GLY A 174 -12.34 -5.59 -2.33
N ARG A 175 -12.57 -5.83 -3.62
CA ARG A 175 -13.60 -5.17 -4.43
C ARG A 175 -14.63 -6.17 -4.93
N ALA A 176 -15.88 -5.74 -5.02
CA ALA A 176 -16.97 -6.51 -5.59
C ALA A 176 -17.68 -5.71 -6.69
N PHE A 177 -18.05 -6.37 -7.78
CA PHE A 177 -18.58 -5.73 -8.98
C PHE A 177 -20.05 -6.11 -9.17
N VAL A 178 -20.92 -5.12 -9.19
CA VAL A 178 -22.37 -5.31 -9.39
C VAL A 178 -22.77 -4.63 -10.69
N TYR A 179 -23.17 -5.44 -11.69
CA TYR A 179 -23.67 -4.93 -12.96
C TYR A 179 -25.11 -4.45 -12.82
N LEU A 180 -25.42 -3.33 -13.49
CA LEU A 180 -26.72 -2.65 -13.41
C LEU A 180 -27.64 -2.96 -14.60
N SER A 181 -27.34 -4.01 -15.36
CA SER A 181 -28.16 -4.43 -16.51
C SER A 181 -29.60 -4.76 -16.10
N ASN A 182 -29.83 -5.13 -14.84
CA ASN A 182 -31.16 -5.34 -14.27
C ASN A 182 -31.98 -4.05 -14.08
N LEU A 183 -31.43 -2.87 -14.36
CA LEU A 183 -32.20 -1.63 -14.40
C LEU A 183 -32.79 -1.37 -15.79
N LEU A 184 -32.29 -2.04 -16.84
CA LEU A 184 -32.86 -1.98 -18.19
C LEU A 184 -34.25 -2.61 -18.21
N TYR A 185 -34.46 -3.67 -17.44
CA TYR A 185 -35.77 -4.28 -17.22
C TYR A 185 -36.00 -4.22 -15.72
N PRO A 186 -37.03 -3.50 -15.21
CA PRO A 186 -37.12 -3.09 -13.80
C PRO A 186 -37.46 -4.27 -12.87
N VAL A 187 -36.52 -5.21 -12.80
CA VAL A 187 -36.58 -6.45 -12.06
C VAL A 187 -35.71 -6.26 -10.82
N PRO A 188 -36.29 -6.36 -9.61
CA PRO A 188 -35.51 -6.35 -8.39
C PRO A 188 -34.52 -7.51 -8.42
N LEU A 189 -33.23 -7.21 -8.36
CA LEU A 189 -32.20 -8.24 -8.42
C LEU A 189 -31.33 -8.17 -7.17
N VAL A 190 -31.29 -9.29 -6.44
CA VAL A 190 -30.38 -9.49 -5.31
C VAL A 190 -29.23 -10.36 -5.79
N GLN A 191 -28.05 -9.78 -5.91
CA GLN A 191 -26.85 -10.47 -6.36
C GLN A 191 -25.97 -10.85 -5.17
N LYS A 192 -25.41 -12.06 -5.21
CA LYS A 192 -24.32 -12.48 -4.33
C LYS A 192 -23.03 -12.37 -5.14
N VAL A 193 -22.25 -11.33 -4.89
CA VAL A 193 -21.02 -11.02 -5.63
C VAL A 193 -19.80 -11.38 -4.79
N ALA A 194 -18.73 -11.86 -5.44
CA ALA A 194 -17.48 -12.18 -4.77
C ALA A 194 -16.71 -10.89 -4.44
N ILE A 195 -16.10 -10.86 -3.25
CA ILE A 195 -15.14 -9.83 -2.86
C ILE A 195 -13.76 -10.36 -3.22
N VAL A 196 -13.08 -9.69 -4.15
CA VAL A 196 -11.81 -10.14 -4.72
C VAL A 196 -10.72 -9.15 -4.34
N ASN A 197 -9.58 -9.64 -3.84
CA ASN A 197 -8.43 -8.79 -3.55
C ASN A 197 -7.65 -8.44 -4.84
N GLU A 198 -6.62 -7.60 -4.72
CA GLU A 198 -5.76 -7.22 -5.84
C GLU A 198 -4.98 -8.39 -6.46
N LYS A 199 -4.82 -9.49 -5.72
CA LYS A 199 -4.17 -10.73 -6.18
C LYS A 199 -5.13 -11.68 -6.92
N GLY A 200 -6.42 -11.37 -6.96
CA GLY A 200 -7.45 -12.23 -7.56
C GLY A 200 -8.05 -13.29 -6.62
N ASP A 201 -7.64 -13.33 -5.35
CA ASP A 201 -8.21 -14.23 -4.35
C ASP A 201 -9.59 -13.77 -3.89
N VAL A 202 -10.52 -14.71 -3.76
CA VAL A 202 -11.84 -14.46 -3.17
C VAL A 202 -11.71 -14.39 -1.64
N LYS A 203 -11.98 -13.21 -1.07
CA LYS A 203 -11.93 -12.94 0.39
C LYS A 203 -13.29 -13.00 1.08
N GLY A 204 -14.38 -13.16 0.32
CA GLY A 204 -15.72 -13.27 0.85
C GLY A 204 -16.77 -13.01 -0.22
N TYR A 205 -18.01 -12.79 0.20
CA TYR A 205 -19.12 -12.44 -0.68
C TYR A 205 -19.92 -11.28 -0.11
N LEU A 206 -20.36 -10.37 -0.96
CA LEU A 206 -21.29 -9.30 -0.63
C LEU A 206 -22.65 -9.62 -1.25
N ARG A 207 -23.74 -9.46 -0.49
CA ARG A 207 -25.09 -9.47 -1.06
C ARG A 207 -25.57 -8.04 -1.22
N VAL A 208 -25.89 -7.69 -2.45
CA VAL A 208 -26.36 -6.35 -2.83
C VAL A 208 -27.66 -6.50 -3.61
N ALA A 209 -28.64 -5.67 -3.30
CA ALA A 209 -29.86 -5.54 -4.07
C ALA A 209 -29.82 -4.23 -4.87
N VAL A 210 -30.19 -4.29 -6.14
CA VAL A 210 -30.34 -3.12 -7.00
C VAL A 210 -31.73 -3.16 -7.61
N GLN A 211 -32.47 -2.06 -7.50
CA GLN A 211 -33.87 -1.99 -7.90
C GLN A 211 -34.21 -0.62 -8.48
N ALA A 212 -34.93 -0.57 -9.60
CA ALA A 212 -35.59 0.65 -10.06
C ALA A 212 -36.70 1.08 -9.09
N VAL A 213 -36.74 2.35 -8.73
CA VAL A 213 -37.84 2.96 -7.97
C VAL A 213 -38.81 3.54 -8.98
N ILE A 214 -39.89 2.81 -9.25
CA ILE A 214 -40.97 3.24 -10.15
C ILE A 214 -42.15 3.63 -9.28
N GLU A 215 -42.72 4.81 -9.53
CA GLU A 215 -43.94 5.25 -8.86
C GLU A 215 -45.12 4.32 -9.21
N GLU A 216 -46.01 4.06 -8.25
CA GLU A 216 -47.12 3.10 -8.43
C GLU A 216 -48.03 3.45 -9.62
N GLN A 217 -48.15 4.75 -9.93
CA GLN A 217 -48.97 5.25 -11.03
C GLN A 217 -48.43 4.78 -12.40
N SER A 218 -47.11 4.76 -12.57
CA SER A 218 -46.44 4.30 -13.80
C SER A 218 -46.49 2.77 -13.96
N ARG A 219 -46.48 2.00 -12.85
CA ARG A 219 -46.66 0.53 -12.91
C ARG A 219 -48.04 0.13 -13.44
N LEU A 220 -49.09 0.86 -13.04
CA LEU A 220 -50.47 0.61 -13.48
C LEU A 220 -50.70 0.94 -14.96
N GLU A 221 -49.93 1.87 -15.53
CA GLU A 221 -49.99 2.22 -16.96
C GLU A 221 -49.29 1.17 -17.83
N ALA A 222 -48.16 0.61 -17.38
CA ALA A 222 -47.47 -0.49 -18.08
C ALA A 222 -48.35 -1.75 -18.22
N TYR A 223 -49.14 -2.11 -17.20
CA TYR A 223 -50.06 -3.26 -17.27
C TYR A 223 -51.27 -3.04 -18.19
N LYS A 224 -51.59 -1.80 -18.57
CA LYS A 224 -52.71 -1.51 -19.48
C LYS A 224 -52.32 -1.61 -20.97
N GLN A 225 -51.04 -1.44 -21.30
CA GLN A 225 -50.57 -1.45 -22.70
C GLN A 225 -50.40 -2.85 -23.29
N ASP A 226 -50.19 -3.88 -22.47
CA ASP A 226 -50.02 -5.28 -22.94
C ASP A 226 -51.35 -5.97 -23.32
N GLY A 227 -52.50 -5.32 -23.11
CA GLY A 227 -53.83 -5.90 -23.37
C GLY A 227 -54.39 -5.73 -24.78
N GLU A 228 -53.82 -4.87 -25.63
CA GLU A 228 -54.47 -4.47 -26.90
C GLU A 228 -53.64 -4.63 -28.19
N ASN A 229 -52.37 -5.05 -28.14
CA ASN A 229 -51.53 -5.08 -29.34
C ASN A 229 -51.03 -6.48 -29.73
N ASN A 230 -51.93 -7.34 -30.22
CA ASN A 230 -51.56 -8.49 -31.04
C ASN A 230 -51.43 -8.06 -32.51
N ASN A 231 -50.32 -7.41 -32.86
CA ASN A 231 -49.88 -7.26 -34.24
C ASN A 231 -48.47 -7.81 -34.37
N ILE A 232 -48.36 -9.01 -34.96
CA ILE A 232 -47.11 -9.57 -35.44
C ILE A 232 -46.63 -8.69 -36.59
N VAL A 233 -45.65 -7.84 -36.32
CA VAL A 233 -44.93 -7.06 -37.34
C VAL A 233 -43.51 -7.59 -37.42
N ALA A 234 -43.07 -7.78 -38.67
CA ALA A 234 -41.86 -8.44 -39.07
C ALA A 234 -40.58 -7.79 -38.53
N LEU A 235 -39.58 -8.65 -38.29
CA LEU A 235 -38.20 -8.32 -37.94
C LEU A 235 -37.57 -7.43 -39.02
N SER A 236 -37.48 -6.13 -38.75
CA SER A 236 -36.65 -5.20 -39.52
C SER A 236 -35.85 -4.34 -38.55
N GLN A 237 -34.56 -4.68 -38.41
CA GLN A 237 -33.45 -3.86 -37.92
C GLN A 237 -33.84 -2.87 -36.81
N ASP A 238 -34.10 -3.42 -35.61
CA ASP A 238 -34.57 -2.67 -34.44
C ASP A 238 -33.54 -1.65 -33.96
N GLU A 239 -33.87 -0.35 -34.09
CA GLU A 239 -33.46 0.60 -33.06
C GLU A 239 -34.04 0.09 -31.74
N GLU A 240 -33.21 -0.46 -30.85
CA GLU A 240 -33.57 -0.92 -29.51
C GLU A 240 -34.32 0.22 -28.78
N LYS A 241 -35.65 0.21 -28.85
CA LYS A 241 -36.48 1.23 -28.24
C LYS A 241 -36.31 1.12 -26.73
N LEU A 242 -35.73 2.15 -26.12
CA LEU A 242 -35.47 2.15 -24.68
C LEU A 242 -36.77 1.97 -23.89
N PRO A 243 -36.73 1.24 -22.77
CA PRO A 243 -37.86 1.09 -21.86
C PRO A 243 -38.44 2.44 -21.45
N GLU A 244 -39.75 2.49 -21.17
CA GLU A 244 -40.46 3.74 -20.85
C GLU A 244 -39.87 4.48 -19.63
N HIS A 245 -39.40 3.73 -18.63
CA HIS A 245 -38.76 4.26 -17.42
C HIS A 245 -37.32 4.74 -17.63
N LEU A 246 -36.74 4.52 -18.82
CA LEU A 246 -35.40 4.96 -19.22
C LEU A 246 -35.42 5.82 -20.49
N GLN A 247 -36.49 6.61 -20.68
CA GLN A 247 -36.51 7.61 -21.73
C GLN A 247 -35.47 8.71 -21.46
N ILE A 248 -34.71 9.05 -22.50
CA ILE A 248 -33.67 10.08 -22.44
C ILE A 248 -34.29 11.42 -21.98
N GLY A 249 -33.65 12.06 -21.02
CA GLY A 249 -34.07 13.33 -20.43
C GLY A 249 -34.99 13.21 -19.21
N LYS A 250 -35.57 12.03 -18.93
CA LYS A 250 -36.34 11.82 -17.69
C LYS A 250 -35.43 11.62 -16.50
N GLU A 251 -35.93 11.91 -15.31
CA GLU A 251 -35.30 11.50 -14.07
C GLU A 251 -35.62 10.03 -13.79
N PHE A 252 -34.57 9.27 -13.48
CA PHE A 252 -34.65 7.88 -13.12
C PHE A 252 -34.05 7.71 -11.74
N THR A 253 -34.81 7.09 -10.83
CA THR A 253 -34.35 6.78 -9.49
C THR A 253 -34.22 5.27 -9.34
N PHE A 254 -33.08 4.82 -8.81
CA PHE A 254 -32.89 3.44 -8.41
C PHE A 254 -32.30 3.38 -7.01
N ARG A 255 -32.55 2.26 -6.35
CA ARG A 255 -32.14 1.98 -4.99
C ARG A 255 -31.08 0.91 -5.00
N VAL A 256 -29.96 1.24 -4.37
CA VAL A 256 -28.89 0.30 -4.04
C VAL A 256 -29.04 -0.05 -2.57
N THR A 257 -29.04 -1.34 -2.26
CA THR A 257 -29.11 -1.82 -0.89
C THR A 257 -28.00 -2.83 -0.66
N VAL A 258 -27.02 -2.45 0.15
CA VAL A 258 -26.08 -3.44 0.69
C VAL A 258 -26.87 -4.22 1.74
N LEU A 259 -26.80 -5.55 1.72
CA LEU A 259 -27.58 -6.40 2.63
C LEU A 259 -26.69 -7.04 3.68
N GLN A 260 -25.62 -7.70 3.23
CA GLN A 260 -24.71 -8.43 4.12
C GLN A 260 -23.37 -8.71 3.45
N ALA A 261 -22.34 -8.89 4.27
CA ALA A 261 -21.13 -9.59 3.84
C ALA A 261 -21.05 -10.96 4.50
N ILE A 262 -20.45 -11.91 3.78
CA ILE A 262 -20.42 -13.32 4.14
C ILE A 262 -19.00 -13.83 3.94
N GLY A 263 -18.50 -14.59 4.91
CA GLY A 263 -17.26 -15.36 4.76
C GLY A 263 -15.99 -14.51 4.70
N ILE A 264 -16.01 -13.32 5.32
CA ILE A 264 -14.82 -12.49 5.48
C ILE A 264 -13.91 -13.09 6.58
N SER A 265 -12.60 -13.02 6.35
CA SER A 265 -11.56 -13.53 7.25
C SER A 265 -11.67 -12.99 8.68
N LYS A 266 -11.33 -13.83 9.67
CA LYS A 266 -11.41 -13.52 11.11
C LYS A 266 -10.34 -12.55 11.58
N GLU A 267 -9.34 -12.29 10.76
CA GLU A 267 -8.30 -11.31 11.06
C GLU A 267 -8.88 -9.90 11.21
N TYR A 268 -10.04 -9.63 10.57
CA TYR A 268 -10.74 -8.34 10.65
C TYR A 268 -11.80 -8.35 11.76
N ALA A 269 -11.75 -7.35 12.64
CA ALA A 269 -12.64 -7.10 13.77
C ALA A 269 -13.92 -6.38 13.34
N ASP A 270 -13.74 -5.29 12.60
CA ASP A 270 -14.80 -4.42 12.11
C ASP A 270 -14.65 -4.30 10.61
N ILE A 271 -15.76 -4.34 9.89
CA ILE A 271 -15.82 -4.31 8.44
C ILE A 271 -16.84 -3.27 7.99
N PHE A 272 -16.58 -2.59 6.88
CA PHE A 272 -17.57 -1.74 6.21
C PHE A 272 -17.40 -1.84 4.71
N SER A 273 -18.42 -1.41 3.96
CA SER A 273 -18.35 -1.31 2.52
C SER A 273 -18.64 0.11 2.07
N GLN A 274 -17.88 0.60 1.10
CA GLN A 274 -18.16 1.85 0.41
C GLN A 274 -18.33 1.61 -1.08
N PHE A 275 -19.10 2.45 -1.74
CA PHE A 275 -19.17 2.47 -3.20
C PHE A 275 -19.36 3.89 -3.71
N ASN A 276 -18.87 4.11 -4.93
CA ASN A 276 -19.07 5.34 -5.68
C ASN A 276 -19.97 5.08 -6.88
N PHE A 277 -20.75 6.08 -7.26
CA PHE A 277 -21.59 5.99 -8.45
C PHE A 277 -21.38 7.20 -9.36
N LEU A 278 -20.92 6.94 -10.58
CA LEU A 278 -20.52 7.96 -11.57
C LEU A 278 -19.52 8.98 -10.99
N HIS A 279 -19.34 10.13 -11.64
CA HIS A 279 -18.40 11.20 -11.28
C HIS A 279 -18.68 11.91 -9.94
N ARG A 280 -19.40 11.28 -9.01
CA ARG A 280 -19.55 11.77 -7.63
C ARG A 280 -18.41 11.24 -6.76
N HIS A 281 -17.17 11.54 -7.15
CA HIS A 281 -15.98 11.05 -6.46
C HIS A 281 -15.81 11.62 -5.03
N ASP A 282 -16.49 12.72 -4.73
CA ASP A 282 -16.39 13.43 -3.44
C ASP A 282 -17.39 12.92 -2.38
N GLU A 283 -18.38 12.10 -2.77
CA GLU A 283 -19.41 11.59 -1.86
C GLU A 283 -19.50 10.06 -1.97
N ALA A 284 -18.51 9.38 -1.41
CA ALA A 284 -18.55 7.92 -1.28
C ALA A 284 -19.65 7.50 -0.30
N PHE A 285 -20.54 6.62 -0.78
CA PHE A 285 -21.58 6.03 0.07
C PHE A 285 -20.94 4.92 0.89
N SER A 286 -20.87 5.09 2.21
CA SER A 286 -20.29 4.11 3.13
C SER A 286 -21.35 3.54 4.05
N THR A 287 -21.28 2.23 4.30
CA THR A 287 -21.99 1.60 5.41
C THR A 287 -21.32 1.98 6.74
N GLU A 288 -22.05 1.83 7.84
CA GLU A 288 -21.43 1.89 9.17
C GLU A 288 -20.49 0.68 9.36
N PRO A 289 -19.39 0.84 10.12
CA PRO A 289 -18.55 -0.28 10.53
C PRO A 289 -19.33 -1.28 11.39
N LEU A 290 -19.32 -2.54 10.98
CA LEU A 290 -19.96 -3.65 11.69
C LEU A 290 -18.94 -4.63 12.20
N LYS A 291 -19.17 -5.13 13.42
CA LYS A 291 -18.35 -6.20 13.99
C LYS A 291 -18.49 -7.47 13.17
N ASN A 292 -17.35 -8.02 12.77
CA ASN A 292 -17.24 -9.29 12.08
C ASN A 292 -17.47 -10.45 13.07
N THR A 293 -18.72 -10.86 13.24
CA THR A 293 -19.09 -11.97 14.12
C THR A 293 -19.15 -13.29 13.35
N VAL A 294 -18.32 -14.25 13.76
CA VAL A 294 -18.26 -15.60 13.15
C VAL A 294 -19.41 -16.50 13.59
N LYS A 295 -19.92 -16.25 14.80
CA LYS A 295 -21.04 -17.00 15.40
C LYS A 295 -22.26 -16.09 15.41
N GLY A 296 -23.16 -16.30 14.46
CA GLY A 296 -24.38 -15.51 14.31
C GLY A 296 -24.79 -15.40 12.85
N PRO A 297 -25.95 -14.79 12.57
CA PRO A 297 -26.31 -14.40 11.21
C PRO A 297 -25.21 -13.49 10.64
N PRO A 298 -24.91 -13.57 9.32
CA PRO A 298 -23.93 -12.71 8.67
C PRO A 298 -24.20 -11.23 9.01
N PRO A 299 -23.16 -10.39 9.19
CA PRO A 299 -23.33 -8.99 9.53
C PRO A 299 -24.20 -8.31 8.48
N GLY A 300 -25.34 -7.79 8.93
CA GLY A 300 -26.32 -7.11 8.10
C GLY A 300 -25.83 -5.70 7.81
N PHE A 301 -25.13 -5.51 6.70
CA PHE A 301 -24.77 -4.20 6.15
C PHE A 301 -26.00 -3.48 5.62
N PHE A 302 -27.06 -3.33 6.39
CA PHE A 302 -28.30 -2.72 5.93
C PHE A 302 -28.08 -1.22 5.68
N HIS A 303 -27.64 -0.90 4.48
CA HIS A 303 -27.49 0.47 4.00
C HIS A 303 -28.26 0.61 2.70
N VAL A 304 -29.17 1.58 2.69
CA VAL A 304 -30.07 1.84 1.58
C VAL A 304 -29.75 3.21 1.03
N GLN A 305 -29.36 3.26 -0.24
CA GLN A 305 -29.09 4.50 -0.94
C GLN A 305 -29.98 4.61 -2.18
N ASN A 306 -30.76 5.69 -2.23
CA ASN A 306 -31.49 6.06 -3.45
C ASN A 306 -30.61 7.00 -4.27
N ILE A 307 -30.53 6.73 -5.57
CA ILE A 307 -29.74 7.49 -6.52
C ILE A 307 -30.66 7.94 -7.63
N THR A 308 -30.76 9.25 -7.81
CA THR A 308 -31.54 9.89 -8.87
C THR A 308 -30.59 10.46 -9.91
N VAL A 309 -30.83 10.11 -11.17
CA VAL A 309 -30.06 10.58 -12.32
C VAL A 309 -30.96 10.97 -13.48
N THR A 310 -30.56 11.98 -14.23
CA THR A 310 -31.16 12.26 -15.54
C THR A 310 -30.66 11.23 -16.55
N VAL A 311 -31.59 10.58 -17.24
CA VAL A 311 -31.26 9.54 -18.22
C VAL A 311 -30.61 10.15 -19.45
N THR A 312 -29.38 9.75 -19.72
CA THR A 312 -28.61 10.14 -20.91
C THR A 312 -28.19 8.89 -21.69
N ARG A 313 -27.77 9.04 -22.96
CA ARG A 313 -27.22 7.91 -23.74
C ARG A 313 -26.01 7.28 -23.04
N SER A 314 -25.15 8.11 -22.44
CA SER A 314 -23.98 7.67 -21.67
C SER A 314 -24.39 6.87 -20.44
N PHE A 315 -25.45 7.28 -19.73
CA PHE A 315 -25.99 6.53 -18.61
C PHE A 315 -26.55 5.17 -19.04
N VAL A 316 -27.31 5.10 -20.14
CA VAL A 316 -27.83 3.82 -20.64
C VAL A 316 -26.67 2.89 -21.04
N ASN A 317 -25.63 3.40 -21.70
CA ASN A 317 -24.44 2.61 -22.02
C ASN A 317 -23.69 2.16 -20.76
N TYR A 318 -23.64 2.99 -19.71
CA TYR A 318 -23.12 2.61 -18.40
C TYR A 318 -23.89 1.41 -17.82
N LEU A 319 -25.23 1.43 -17.85
CA LEU A 319 -26.06 0.31 -17.37
C LEU A 319 -25.78 -1.01 -18.10
N ARG A 320 -25.47 -0.96 -19.39
CA ARG A 320 -25.16 -2.14 -20.21
C ARG A 320 -23.79 -2.74 -19.92
N CYS A 321 -22.78 -1.89 -19.74
CA CYS A 321 -21.38 -2.33 -19.84
C CYS A 321 -20.56 -2.15 -18.56
N ARG A 322 -20.99 -1.31 -17.61
CA ARG A 322 -20.15 -0.93 -16.44
C ARG A 322 -20.78 -1.37 -15.12
N PRO A 323 -19.98 -1.96 -14.21
CA PRO A 323 -20.44 -2.30 -12.87
C PRO A 323 -20.30 -1.12 -11.89
N ILE A 324 -21.08 -1.12 -10.82
CA ILE A 324 -20.74 -0.39 -9.60
C ILE A 324 -19.69 -1.21 -8.84
N VAL A 325 -18.63 -0.52 -8.40
CA VAL A 325 -17.54 -1.12 -7.61
C VAL A 325 -17.82 -0.85 -6.14
N PHE A 326 -17.99 -1.94 -5.38
CA PHE A 326 -18.06 -1.92 -3.93
C PHE A 326 -16.69 -2.26 -3.37
N GLU A 327 -16.13 -1.36 -2.59
CA GLU A 327 -14.90 -1.58 -1.84
C GLU A 327 -15.26 -2.02 -0.44
N VAL A 328 -14.61 -3.07 0.06
CA VAL A 328 -14.85 -3.60 1.40
C VAL A 328 -13.58 -3.43 2.21
N PHE A 329 -13.71 -2.80 3.36
CA PHE A 329 -12.62 -2.47 4.26
C PHE A 329 -12.74 -3.23 5.57
N GLY A 330 -11.61 -3.48 6.23
CA GLY A 330 -11.53 -4.15 7.52
C GLY A 330 -10.47 -3.56 8.44
N HIS A 331 -10.76 -3.53 9.74
CA HIS A 331 -9.82 -3.21 10.81
C HIS A 331 -9.33 -4.51 11.47
N TYR A 332 -8.03 -4.69 11.71
CA TYR A 332 -7.50 -5.92 12.29
C TYR A 332 -7.86 -6.09 13.77
N GLN A 333 -8.15 -7.33 14.22
CA GLN A 333 -8.42 -7.63 15.63
C GLN A 333 -7.21 -7.44 16.56
N GLN A 334 -6.01 -7.72 16.05
CA GLN A 334 -4.75 -7.47 16.73
C GLN A 334 -3.84 -6.75 15.76
N HIS A 335 -3.43 -5.54 16.12
CA HIS A 335 -2.43 -4.81 15.36
C HIS A 335 -1.13 -5.63 15.36
N PRO A 336 -0.45 -5.84 14.22
CA PRO A 336 0.83 -6.57 14.17
C PRO A 336 1.84 -6.06 15.20
N LEU A 337 1.87 -4.74 15.43
CA LEU A 337 2.72 -4.07 16.42
C LEU A 337 2.30 -4.23 17.91
N HIS A 338 1.10 -4.75 18.22
CA HIS A 338 0.64 -4.84 19.62
C HIS A 338 1.38 -5.93 20.43
N ARG A 339 2.10 -6.84 19.75
CA ARG A 339 3.02 -7.78 20.40
C ARG A 339 4.28 -7.09 20.88
N ASP A 340 4.90 -6.28 20.03
CA ASP A 340 6.20 -5.63 20.31
C ASP A 340 6.12 -4.60 21.45
N SER A 341 4.97 -3.95 21.65
CA SER A 341 4.78 -2.99 22.75
C SER A 341 4.71 -3.65 24.14
N ARG A 342 4.44 -4.95 24.23
CA ARG A 342 4.42 -5.68 25.52
C ARG A 342 5.79 -6.20 25.92
N ASP A 343 6.60 -6.60 24.94
CA ASP A 343 7.93 -7.17 25.20
C ASP A 343 8.95 -6.08 25.59
N ALA A 344 8.77 -4.84 25.14
CA ALA A 344 9.57 -3.70 25.57
C ALA A 344 9.29 -3.23 27.01
N CYS A 345 8.14 -3.59 27.59
CA CYS A 345 7.73 -3.18 28.94
C CYS A 345 8.02 -4.25 30.02
N GLN A 346 8.53 -5.42 29.62
CA GLN A 346 8.90 -6.51 30.54
C GLN A 346 10.41 -6.69 30.73
N GLN A 347 11.24 -5.80 30.16
CA GLN A 347 12.70 -5.78 30.35
C GLN A 347 13.22 -4.46 30.95
N GLN A 348 12.38 -3.71 31.66
CA GLN A 348 12.85 -2.64 32.56
C GLN A 348 12.74 -3.06 34.02
#